data_AF-A0A7G2SEV4-F1
#
_entry.id   AF-A0A7G2SEV4-F1
#
_cell.length_a   1.000
_cell.length_b   1.000
_cell.length_c   1.000
_cell.angle_alpha   90.00
_cell.angle_beta   90.00
_cell.angle_gamma   90.00
#
_symmetry.space_group_name_H-M   'P 1'
#
loop_
_entity.id
_entity.type
_entity.pdbx_description
1 polymer ?
#
loop_
_entity_poly.entity_id
_entity_poly.type
_entity_poly.pdbx_seq_one_letter_code
_entity_poly.pdbx_strand_id
1 'polypeptide(L)'
;MIMIIIYKYFILLETVHGENVMHLETQADEAVKAMITLRQCWHANEEIYINKGCLHCGSAATYLLYFTNRSIQDLMLNFIARYNCNANRHLDLMDLNHFEHDYEAFLSELEKCVIHYSFSQKPETKKIRFEEIESIFEREFALAC
;
A
#
# COMPACT_ATOMS: atom_id res chain seq x y z
N MET A 1 2.10 19.31 -2.86
CA MET A 1 1.95 19.19 -4.33
C MET A 1 1.64 17.76 -4.79
N ILE A 2 1.98 16.72 -4.02
CA ILE A 2 1.73 15.29 -4.34
C ILE A 2 0.26 14.87 -4.15
N MET A 3 -0.43 15.35 -3.10
CA MET A 3 -1.89 15.14 -2.94
C MET A 3 -2.74 15.66 -4.11
N ILE A 4 -2.25 16.65 -4.86
CA ILE A 4 -2.95 17.19 -6.03
C ILE A 4 -2.95 16.18 -7.17
N ILE A 5 -1.90 15.34 -7.28
CA ILE A 5 -1.81 14.34 -8.35
C ILE A 5 -2.85 13.24 -8.11
N ILE A 6 -2.96 12.71 -6.88
CA ILE A 6 -3.97 11.70 -6.53
C ILE A 6 -5.39 12.27 -6.66
N TYR A 7 -5.65 13.50 -6.19
CA TYR A 7 -6.96 14.14 -6.38
C TYR A 7 -7.30 14.36 -7.86
N LYS A 8 -6.30 14.70 -8.68
CA LYS A 8 -6.47 14.87 -10.12
C LYS A 8 -6.68 13.53 -10.83
N TYR A 9 -6.08 12.44 -10.35
CA TYR A 9 -6.36 11.07 -10.82
C TYR A 9 -7.75 10.59 -10.40
N PHE A 10 -8.19 10.88 -9.17
CA PHE A 10 -9.55 10.60 -8.69
C PHE A 10 -10.59 11.35 -9.55
N ILE A 11 -10.37 12.63 -9.83
CA ILE A 11 -11.24 13.42 -10.72
C ILE A 11 -11.14 12.96 -12.19
N LEU A 12 -9.97 12.51 -12.66
CA LEU A 12 -9.83 11.93 -14.01
C LEU A 12 -10.54 10.58 -14.15
N LEU A 13 -10.57 9.76 -13.11
CA LEU A 13 -11.35 8.52 -13.06
C LEU A 13 -12.86 8.81 -13.06
N GLU A 14 -13.31 9.84 -12.32
CA GLU A 14 -14.73 10.25 -12.33
C GLU A 14 -15.17 10.89 -13.66
N THR A 15 -14.29 11.59 -14.38
CA THR A 15 -14.66 12.32 -15.61
C THR A 15 -14.67 11.49 -16.90
N VAL A 16 -14.11 10.28 -16.90
CA VAL A 16 -14.18 9.36 -18.05
C VAL A 16 -15.48 8.54 -18.06
N HIS A 17 -16.22 8.47 -16.95
CA HIS A 17 -17.44 7.67 -16.82
C HIS A 17 -18.74 8.49 -16.96
N GLY A 18 -18.89 9.12 -18.13
CA GLY A 18 -20.10 9.81 -18.56
C GLY A 18 -21.14 8.94 -19.28
N GLU A 19 -21.02 7.61 -19.23
CA GLU A 19 -22.06 6.67 -19.69
C GLU A 19 -22.19 5.53 -18.67
N ASN A 20 -23.43 5.13 -18.36
CA ASN A 20 -23.82 4.08 -17.42
C ASN A 20 -23.22 2.70 -17.80
N VAL A 21 -21.93 2.50 -17.53
CA VAL A 21 -21.29 1.20 -17.52
C VAL A 21 -21.22 0.78 -16.07
N MET A 22 -21.80 -0.37 -15.75
CA MET A 22 -21.56 -1.08 -14.49
C MET A 22 -20.05 -1.15 -14.28
N HIS A 23 -19.49 -0.26 -13.45
CA HIS A 23 -18.05 -0.13 -13.24
C HIS A 23 -17.59 -1.42 -12.58
N LEU A 24 -17.08 -2.34 -13.40
CA LEU A 24 -16.63 -3.64 -12.93
C LEU A 24 -15.33 -3.37 -12.20
N GLU A 25 -15.40 -3.21 -10.89
CA GLU A 25 -14.22 -2.96 -10.05
C GLU A 25 -13.23 -4.11 -10.24
N THR A 26 -12.02 -3.75 -10.68
CA THR A 26 -10.96 -4.68 -11.02
C THR A 26 -9.97 -4.83 -9.86
N GLN A 27 -9.14 -5.87 -9.93
CA GLN A 27 -7.98 -6.02 -9.05
C GLN A 27 -7.02 -4.81 -9.11
N ALA A 28 -6.96 -4.13 -10.26
CA ALA A 28 -6.21 -2.89 -10.41
C ALA A 28 -6.81 -1.73 -9.60
N ASP A 29 -8.15 -1.59 -9.60
CA ASP A 29 -8.82 -0.56 -8.81
C ASP A 29 -8.60 -0.78 -7.30
N GLU A 30 -8.68 -2.04 -6.86
CA GLU A 30 -8.42 -2.40 -5.46
C GLU A 30 -6.95 -2.18 -5.07
N ALA A 31 -5.99 -2.44 -5.96
CA ALA A 31 -4.59 -2.11 -5.70
C ALA A 31 -4.37 -0.59 -5.55
N VAL A 32 -5.03 0.23 -6.37
CA VAL A 32 -4.97 1.70 -6.25
C VAL A 32 -5.59 2.15 -4.93
N LYS A 33 -6.75 1.61 -4.53
CA LYS A 33 -7.37 1.90 -3.24
C LYS A 33 -6.46 1.53 -2.07
N ALA A 34 -5.88 0.33 -2.07
CA ALA A 34 -4.93 -0.10 -1.06
C ALA A 34 -3.72 0.85 -0.95
N MET A 35 -3.16 1.29 -2.09
CA MET A 35 -2.07 2.26 -2.09
C MET A 35 -2.48 3.62 -1.49
N ILE A 36 -3.67 4.12 -1.83
CA ILE A 36 -4.20 5.36 -1.25
C ILE A 36 -4.37 5.21 0.27
N THR A 37 -4.91 4.08 0.72
CA THR A 37 -5.06 3.79 2.15
C THR A 37 -3.70 3.80 2.85
N LEU A 38 -2.66 3.18 2.28
CA LEU A 38 -1.31 3.24 2.87
C LEU A 38 -0.75 4.68 2.97
N ARG A 39 -0.99 5.52 1.95
CA ARG A 39 -0.60 6.94 2.01
C ARG A 39 -1.35 7.69 3.11
N GLN A 40 -2.64 7.46 3.25
CA GLN A 40 -3.47 8.09 4.28
C GLN A 40 -3.04 7.65 5.68
N CYS A 41 -2.79 6.35 5.86
CA CYS A 41 -2.24 5.77 7.07
C CYS A 41 -0.93 6.46 7.48
N TRP A 42 0.01 6.59 6.54
CA TRP A 42 1.27 7.29 6.79
C TRP A 42 1.05 8.76 7.19
N HIS A 43 0.21 9.49 6.46
CA HIS A 43 -0.12 10.88 6.80
C HIS A 43 -0.82 11.02 8.17
N ALA A 44 -1.56 10.00 8.60
CA ALA A 44 -2.22 9.95 9.90
C ALA A 44 -1.28 9.49 11.03
N ASN A 45 -0.03 9.14 10.73
CA ASN A 45 0.93 8.49 11.64
C ASN A 45 0.47 7.11 12.15
N GLU A 46 -0.40 6.43 11.38
CA GLU A 46 -0.86 5.06 11.62
C GLU A 46 -0.04 4.10 10.75
N GLU A 47 1.12 3.64 11.25
CA GLU A 47 2.08 2.88 10.44
C GLU A 47 2.20 1.39 10.83
N ILE A 48 2.15 0.53 9.81
CA ILE A 48 2.21 -0.94 9.94
C ILE A 48 3.54 -1.48 10.50
N TYR A 49 4.67 -0.79 10.27
CA TYR A 49 6.00 -1.29 10.64
C TYR A 49 6.45 -0.92 12.06
N ILE A 50 5.82 0.08 12.68
CA ILE A 50 6.22 0.62 14.00
C ILE A 50 5.21 0.23 15.10
N ASN A 51 4.52 -0.90 14.93
CA ASN A 51 3.52 -1.37 15.90
C ASN A 51 2.39 -0.35 16.20
N LYS A 52 2.14 0.62 15.30
CA LYS A 52 1.11 1.68 15.43
C LYS A 52 0.05 1.65 14.32
N GLY A 53 0.11 0.68 13.41
CA GLY A 53 -0.79 0.60 12.26
C GLY A 53 -2.17 0.12 12.67
N CYS A 54 -3.21 0.70 12.08
CA CYS A 54 -4.56 0.16 12.19
C CYS A 54 -4.72 -1.04 11.24
N LEU A 55 -5.77 -1.84 11.47
CA LEU A 55 -6.06 -3.05 10.68
C LEU A 55 -6.15 -2.74 9.18
N HIS A 56 -6.68 -1.56 8.85
CA HIS A 56 -6.85 -1.11 7.47
C HIS A 56 -5.52 -0.84 6.74
N CYS A 57 -4.50 -0.35 7.45
CA CYS A 57 -3.18 -0.16 6.86
C CYS A 57 -2.51 -1.50 6.60
N GLY A 58 -2.65 -2.42 7.55
CA GLY A 58 -2.09 -3.77 7.48
C GLY A 58 -2.69 -4.60 6.35
N SER A 59 -4.01 -4.56 6.20
CA SER A 59 -4.73 -5.24 5.12
C SER A 59 -4.38 -4.65 3.75
N ALA A 60 -4.25 -3.32 3.64
CA ALA A 60 -3.83 -2.65 2.41
C ALA A 60 -2.41 -3.07 1.97
N ALA A 61 -1.43 -3.07 2.89
CA ALA A 61 -0.09 -3.55 2.55
C ALA A 61 -0.06 -5.05 2.22
N THR A 62 -0.85 -5.85 2.93
CA THR A 62 -0.96 -7.29 2.64
C THR A 62 -1.54 -7.51 1.24
N TYR A 63 -2.56 -6.74 0.87
CA TYR A 63 -3.13 -6.79 -0.47
C TYR A 63 -2.09 -6.50 -1.55
N LEU A 64 -1.35 -5.39 -1.40
CA LEU A 64 -0.31 -5.03 -2.36
C LEU A 64 0.77 -6.12 -2.45
N LEU A 65 1.12 -6.75 -1.34
CA LEU A 65 2.15 -7.79 -1.31
C LEU A 65 1.70 -9.11 -1.97
N TYR A 66 0.44 -9.51 -1.86
CA TYR A 66 -0.01 -10.83 -2.35
C TYR A 66 -0.79 -10.77 -3.68
N PHE A 67 -1.43 -9.65 -3.98
CA PHE A 67 -2.42 -9.52 -5.05
C PHE A 67 -2.00 -8.52 -6.13
N THR A 68 -0.71 -8.21 -6.25
CA THR A 68 -0.19 -7.38 -7.34
C THR A 68 0.96 -8.09 -8.07
N ASN A 69 1.58 -7.43 -9.05
CA ASN A 69 2.67 -8.02 -9.83
C ASN A 69 3.99 -8.10 -9.04
N ARG A 70 4.90 -8.96 -9.51
CA ARG A 70 6.23 -9.17 -8.89
C ARG A 70 7.02 -7.87 -8.65
N SER A 71 6.90 -6.87 -9.52
CA SER A 71 7.62 -5.59 -9.34
C SER A 71 7.22 -4.87 -8.04
N ILE A 72 5.93 -4.84 -7.73
CA ILE A 72 5.42 -4.24 -6.49
C ILE A 72 5.83 -5.11 -5.29
N GLN A 73 5.68 -6.43 -5.41
CA GLN A 73 6.05 -7.38 -4.37
C GLN A 73 7.53 -7.27 -3.98
N ASP A 74 8.44 -7.27 -4.96
CA ASP A 74 9.87 -7.16 -4.74
C ASP A 74 10.23 -5.82 -4.09
N LEU A 75 9.61 -4.72 -4.52
CA LEU A 75 9.81 -3.40 -3.91
C LEU A 75 9.42 -3.41 -2.42
N MET A 76 8.26 -3.97 -2.09
CA MET A 76 7.79 -4.09 -0.71
C MET A 76 8.70 -5.01 0.12
N LEU A 77 9.02 -6.20 -0.37
CA LEU A 77 9.89 -7.16 0.33
C LEU A 77 11.29 -6.61 0.57
N ASN A 78 11.86 -5.88 -0.39
CA ASN A 78 13.16 -5.24 -0.22
C ASN A 78 13.13 -4.15 0.87
N PHE A 79 12.05 -3.36 0.92
CA PHE A 79 11.87 -2.38 1.99
C PHE A 79 11.74 -3.07 3.36
N ILE A 80 10.88 -4.08 3.45
CA ILE A 80 10.69 -4.90 4.67
C ILE A 80 12.02 -5.50 5.13
N ALA A 81 12.81 -6.05 4.19
CA ALA A 81 14.11 -6.65 4.49
C ALA A 81 15.12 -5.62 5.03
N ARG A 82 15.12 -4.40 4.50
CA ARG A 82 16.00 -3.30 4.94
C ARG A 82 15.73 -2.87 6.39
N TYR A 83 14.46 -2.91 6.80
CA TYR A 83 14.02 -2.53 8.15
C TYR A 83 13.61 -3.74 9.00
N ASN A 84 14.03 -4.95 8.60
CA ASN A 84 13.65 -6.18 9.27
C ASN A 84 14.09 -6.17 10.74
N CYS A 85 13.14 -6.47 11.64
CA CYS A 85 13.23 -6.32 13.09
C CYS A 85 14.15 -7.33 13.80
N ASN A 86 15.35 -7.63 13.25
CA ASN A 86 16.41 -8.32 13.99
C ASN A 86 17.22 -7.40 14.91
N ALA A 87 16.93 -6.09 14.95
CA ALA A 87 17.65 -5.12 15.77
C ALA A 87 16.81 -4.70 16.98
N ASN A 88 16.94 -5.47 18.07
CA ASN A 88 16.55 -5.14 19.45
C ASN A 88 15.09 -4.70 19.68
N ARG A 89 14.40 -5.44 20.56
CA ARG A 89 12.99 -5.29 20.98
C ARG A 89 12.54 -3.92 21.54
N HIS A 90 13.34 -2.87 21.40
CA HIS A 90 13.11 -1.52 21.94
C HIS A 90 13.44 -0.39 20.98
N LEU A 91 13.74 -0.68 19.71
CA LEU A 91 14.01 0.36 18.72
C LEU A 91 12.69 0.83 18.11
N ASP A 92 12.30 2.08 18.38
CA ASP A 92 11.27 2.76 17.58
C ASP A 92 11.92 3.06 16.21
N LEU A 93 11.33 2.58 15.11
CA LEU A 93 11.87 2.83 13.78
C LEU A 93 11.89 4.33 13.44
N MET A 94 11.05 5.16 14.08
CA MET A 94 11.13 6.61 13.96
C MET A 94 12.41 7.20 14.56
N ASP A 95 13.06 6.49 15.49
CA ASP A 95 14.34 6.90 16.07
C ASP A 95 15.51 6.57 15.13
N LEU A 96 15.30 5.76 14.08
CA LEU A 96 16.31 5.52 13.06
C LEU A 96 16.49 6.77 12.20
N ASN A 97 17.72 7.26 12.19
CA ASN A 97 18.11 8.36 11.32
C ASN A 97 17.70 8.07 9.86
N HIS A 98 16.92 8.99 9.28
CA HIS A 98 16.40 8.95 7.90
C HIS A 98 15.24 7.98 7.62
N PHE A 99 14.70 7.26 8.60
CA PHE A 99 13.58 6.33 8.36
C PHE A 99 12.37 7.01 7.71
N GLU A 100 11.91 8.13 8.27
CA GLU A 100 10.79 8.90 7.73
C GLU A 100 11.01 9.28 6.25
N HIS A 101 12.23 9.70 5.92
CA HIS A 101 12.60 10.07 4.56
C HIS A 101 12.65 8.85 3.63
N ASP A 102 13.27 7.77 4.07
CA ASP A 102 13.36 6.52 3.33
C ASP A 102 11.97 5.91 3.08
N TYR A 103 11.08 5.99 4.07
CA TYR A 103 9.71 5.48 3.98
C TYR A 103 8.86 6.32 3.02
N GLU A 104 8.96 7.66 3.08
CA GLU A 104 8.29 8.54 2.13
C GLU A 104 8.77 8.31 0.69
N ALA A 105 10.08 8.10 0.50
CA ALA A 105 10.66 7.76 -0.79
C ALA A 105 10.14 6.39 -1.29
N PHE A 106 10.09 5.39 -0.42
CA PHE A 106 9.52 4.08 -0.71
C PHE A 106 8.06 4.17 -1.14
N LEU A 107 7.21 4.84 -0.36
CA LEU A 107 5.79 5.00 -0.68
C LEU A 107 5.59 5.73 -2.01
N SER A 108 6.46 6.69 -2.34
CA SER A 108 6.45 7.40 -3.62
C SER A 108 6.82 6.54 -4.81
N GLU A 109 7.73 5.59 -4.63
CA GLU A 109 8.06 4.63 -5.68
C GLU A 109 6.97 3.56 -5.82
N LEU A 110 6.47 3.05 -4.70
CA LEU A 110 5.37 2.08 -4.66
C LEU A 110 4.13 2.61 -5.37
N GLU A 111 3.78 3.88 -5.14
CA GLU A 111 2.66 4.55 -5.79
C GLU A 111 2.80 4.56 -7.32
N LYS A 112 3.98 4.89 -7.85
CA LYS A 112 4.24 4.85 -9.29
C LYS A 112 4.10 3.44 -9.85
N CYS A 113 4.61 2.43 -9.14
CA CYS A 113 4.49 1.03 -9.56
C CYS A 113 3.03 0.56 -9.58
N VAL A 114 2.22 0.94 -8.58
CA VAL A 114 0.79 0.61 -8.52
C VAL A 114 0.01 1.30 -9.64
N ILE A 115 0.30 2.57 -9.93
CA ILE A 115 -0.30 3.28 -11.06
C ILE A 115 0.08 2.60 -12.39
N HIS A 116 1.35 2.23 -12.57
CA HIS A 116 1.76 1.53 -13.78
C HIS A 116 1.09 0.16 -13.90
N TYR A 117 0.99 -0.57 -12.79
CA TYR A 117 0.30 -1.84 -12.69
C TYR A 117 -1.16 -1.72 -13.12
N SER A 118 -1.89 -0.69 -12.66
CA SER A 118 -3.31 -0.53 -12.98
C SER A 118 -3.56 -0.35 -14.48
N PHE A 119 -2.68 0.36 -15.20
CA PHE A 119 -2.76 0.49 -16.66
C PHE A 119 -2.38 -0.78 -17.43
N SER A 120 -1.63 -1.69 -16.80
CA SER A 120 -1.16 -2.94 -17.44
C SER A 120 -2.13 -4.11 -17.30
N GLN A 121 -3.09 -4.01 -16.36
CA GLN A 121 -4.04 -5.08 -16.10
C GLN A 121 -5.14 -5.13 -17.14
N LYS A 122 -5.47 -6.33 -17.59
CA LYS A 122 -6.73 -6.57 -18.29
C LYS A 122 -7.87 -6.51 -17.26
N PRO A 123 -9.09 -6.14 -17.66
CA PRO A 123 -10.23 -6.20 -16.76
C PRO A 123 -10.53 -7.66 -16.38
N GLU A 124 -9.88 -8.14 -15.34
CA GLU A 124 -10.19 -9.40 -14.68
C GLU A 124 -11.28 -9.19 -13.63
N THR A 125 -12.26 -10.10 -13.64
CA THR A 125 -13.50 -10.04 -12.87
C THR A 125 -13.38 -10.54 -11.43
N LYS A 126 -12.21 -11.03 -11.00
CA LYS A 126 -12.05 -11.58 -9.66
C LYS A 126 -11.58 -10.51 -8.69
N LYS A 127 -12.53 -10.08 -7.87
CA LYS A 127 -12.34 -9.09 -6.83
C LYS A 127 -12.26 -9.77 -5.46
N ILE A 128 -11.17 -9.53 -4.76
CA ILE A 128 -11.11 -9.59 -3.30
C ILE A 128 -10.88 -8.14 -2.89
N ARG A 129 -11.67 -7.61 -1.95
CA ARG A 129 -11.43 -6.26 -1.44
C ARG A 129 -10.24 -6.27 -0.51
N PHE A 130 -9.41 -5.24 -0.51
CA PHE A 130 -8.27 -5.22 0.39
C PHE A 130 -8.70 -5.24 1.85
N GLU A 131 -9.85 -4.66 2.19
CA GLU A 131 -10.40 -4.67 3.55
C GLU A 131 -10.85 -6.06 4.02
N GLU A 132 -11.05 -7.01 3.10
CA GLU A 132 -11.38 -8.41 3.43
C GLU A 132 -10.14 -9.24 3.70
N ILE A 133 -8.95 -8.68 3.50
CA ILE A 133 -7.67 -9.37 3.69
C ILE A 133 -7.18 -9.16 5.12
N GLU A 134 -6.84 -10.25 5.78
CA GLU A 134 -6.19 -10.21 7.08
C GLU A 134 -4.76 -9.69 6.95
N SER A 135 -4.39 -8.75 7.83
CA SER A 135 -3.04 -8.18 7.83
C SER A 135 -2.01 -9.20 8.29
N ILE A 136 -0.97 -9.45 7.48
CA ILE A 136 0.19 -10.23 7.93
C ILE A 136 1.13 -9.44 8.87
N PHE A 137 0.88 -8.14 9.05
CA PHE A 137 1.67 -7.26 9.91
C PHE A 137 1.12 -7.21 11.34
N GLU A 138 0.02 -7.90 11.63
CA GLU A 138 -0.61 -7.97 12.95
C GLU A 138 -0.08 -9.13 13.82
N ARG A 139 0.91 -8.79 14.64
CA ARG A 139 1.26 -9.28 15.99
C ARG A 139 1.23 -10.75 16.44
N GLU A 140 0.67 -11.76 15.78
CA GLU A 140 0.93 -13.15 16.19
C GLU A 140 2.29 -13.68 15.71
N PHE A 141 2.89 -13.05 14.69
CA PHE A 141 4.22 -13.38 14.17
C PHE A 141 5.33 -12.43 14.63
N ALA A 142 5.09 -11.60 15.65
CA ALA A 142 6.16 -10.85 16.31
C ALA A 142 7.24 -11.76 16.95
N LEU A 143 6.97 -13.07 17.05
CA LEU A 143 7.93 -14.11 17.45
C LEU A 143 8.83 -14.62 16.31
N ALA A 144 8.57 -14.23 15.07
CA ALA A 144 9.48 -14.47 13.94
C ALA A 144 10.61 -13.41 13.87
N CYS A 145 10.67 -12.49 14.85
CA CYS A 145 11.76 -11.57 15.14
C CYS A 145 12.39 -11.86 16.52
#